data_AF-A0A7V4GZY0-F1
#
_entry.id   AF-A0A7V4GZY0-F1
#
_cell.length_a   1.000
_cell.length_b   1.000
_cell.length_c   1.000
_cell.angle_alpha   90.00
_cell.angle_beta   90.00
_cell.angle_gamma   90.00
#
_symmetry.space_group_name_H-M   'P 1'
#
loop_
_entity.id
_entity.type
_entity.pdbx_description
1 polymer ?
#
loop_
_entity_poly.entity_id
_entity_poly.type
_entity_poly.pdbx_seq_one_letter_code
_entity_poly.pdbx_strand_id
1 'polypeptide(L)'
;MVSQNAAFCRRGLTLMELLVVVAIIALLAALLLPVVNDARKRGYEATCLSNLRQLSAAWQLYTEDYKDYPPSLADLLPYTKSREIYKCPGDFMEGANDVLTRIAGFPISYYNPPEDDSPHTLFRTRLREDPNHGIIVCILHGERTSNLQPIGVPVNWTGRVFRALHTGSVRIVHVLPRCYLPPTGGLLRARDWELFSDMPCPRDACPERYVMQEVPCFR
;
A
#
# COMPACT_ATOMS: atom_id res chain seq x y z
N MET A 1 -14.69 41.32 62.21
CA MET A 1 -14.46 40.62 60.92
C MET A 1 -12.97 40.32 60.82
N VAL A 2 -12.56 39.08 61.12
CA VAL A 2 -11.16 38.64 61.06
C VAL A 2 -10.94 38.00 59.68
N SER A 3 -10.07 38.63 58.88
CA SER A 3 -9.66 38.15 57.56
C SER A 3 -8.63 37.02 57.71
N GLN A 4 -9.04 35.78 57.45
CA GLN A 4 -8.11 34.65 57.36
C GLN A 4 -7.48 34.59 55.97
N ASN A 5 -6.30 35.19 55.80
CA ASN A 5 -5.46 34.93 54.63
C ASN A 5 -4.58 33.70 54.91
N ALA A 6 -5.00 32.54 54.39
CA ALA A 6 -4.19 31.33 54.41
C ALA A 6 -2.98 31.52 53.47
N ALA A 7 -1.80 31.78 54.05
CA ALA A 7 -0.55 31.81 53.31
C ALA A 7 -0.16 30.38 52.90
N PHE A 8 -0.30 30.05 51.61
CA PHE A 8 0.28 28.84 51.04
C PHE A 8 1.81 28.96 51.11
N CYS A 9 2.45 28.32 52.10
CA CYS A 9 3.89 28.07 52.09
C CYS A 9 4.25 27.37 50.78
N ARG A 10 4.87 28.10 49.85
CA ARG A 10 5.36 27.53 48.59
C ARG A 10 6.57 26.65 48.91
N ARG A 11 6.35 25.33 48.98
CA ARG A 11 7.45 24.35 48.96
C ARG A 11 8.18 24.51 47.63
N GLY A 12 9.46 24.88 47.67
CA GLY A 12 10.31 24.91 46.48
C GLY A 12 10.60 23.49 46.03
N LEU A 13 10.42 23.19 44.74
CA LEU A 13 10.84 21.92 44.16
C LEU A 13 12.37 21.83 44.23
N THR A 14 12.88 20.69 44.68
CA THR A 14 14.31 20.42 44.61
C THR A 14 14.69 20.01 43.18
N LEU A 15 15.92 20.33 42.75
CA LEU A 15 16.44 19.92 41.43
C LEU A 15 16.34 18.39 41.23
N MET A 16 16.61 17.63 42.30
CA MET A 16 16.52 16.16 42.31
C MET A 16 15.10 15.66 42.07
N GLU A 17 14.08 16.25 42.70
CA GLU A 17 12.68 15.86 42.49
C GLU A 17 12.27 16.06 41.03
N LEU A 18 12.66 17.18 40.42
CA LEU A 18 12.37 17.42 39.00
C LEU A 18 13.13 16.41 38.11
N LEU A 19 14.40 16.13 38.43
CA LEU A 19 15.26 15.23 37.65
C LEU A 19 14.76 13.78 37.67
N VAL A 20 14.33 13.28 38.83
CA VAL A 20 13.77 11.92 38.94
C VAL A 20 12.46 11.80 38.15
N VAL A 21 11.60 12.82 38.16
CA VAL A 21 10.33 12.80 37.43
C VAL A 21 10.57 12.75 35.92
N VAL A 22 11.45 13.60 35.39
CA VAL A 22 11.75 13.54 33.94
C VAL A 22 12.45 12.24 33.54
N ALA A 23 13.27 11.65 34.42
CA ALA A 23 13.88 10.34 34.19
C ALA A 23 12.82 9.22 34.09
N ILE A 24 11.82 9.22 34.98
CA ILE A 24 10.72 8.25 34.93
C ILE A 24 9.87 8.46 33.67
N ILE A 25 9.52 9.72 33.33
CA ILE A 25 8.76 10.02 32.10
C ILE A 25 9.51 9.56 30.86
N ALA A 26 10.83 9.81 30.78
CA ALA A 26 11.65 9.38 29.65
C ALA A 26 11.69 7.86 29.50
N LEU A 27 11.82 7.13 30.62
CA LEU A 27 11.77 5.66 30.64
C LEU A 27 10.42 5.13 30.14
N LEU A 28 9.31 5.69 30.66
CA LEU A 28 7.97 5.28 30.24
C LEU A 28 7.72 5.60 28.75
N ALA A 29 8.11 6.78 28.29
CA ALA A 29 7.97 7.18 26.89
C ALA A 29 8.78 6.26 25.95
N ALA A 30 10.00 5.86 26.32
CA ALA A 30 10.82 4.94 25.54
C ALA A 30 10.14 3.58 25.32
N LEU A 31 9.37 3.08 26.29
CA LEU A 31 8.61 1.83 26.17
C LEU A 31 7.31 2.00 25.37
N LEU A 32 6.68 3.18 25.40
CA LEU A 32 5.41 3.45 24.71
C LEU A 32 5.58 3.71 23.21
N LEU A 33 6.66 4.37 22.79
CA LEU A 33 6.89 4.73 21.37
C LEU A 33 6.80 3.54 20.39
N PRO A 34 7.46 2.38 20.60
CA PRO A 34 7.35 1.26 19.67
C PRO A 34 5.91 0.72 19.58
N VAL A 35 5.20 0.66 20.71
CA VAL A 35 3.82 0.14 20.78
C VAL A 35 2.85 1.06 20.03
N VAL A 36 2.98 2.38 20.18
CA VAL A 36 2.13 3.35 19.47
C VAL A 36 2.38 3.29 17.97
N ASN A 37 3.63 3.13 17.53
CA ASN A 37 3.96 2.99 16.11
C ASN A 37 3.32 1.75 15.48
N ASP A 38 3.35 0.61 16.18
CA ASP A 38 2.71 -0.61 15.71
C ASP A 38 1.18 -0.51 15.72
N ALA A 39 0.59 0.09 16.74
CA ALA A 39 -0.84 0.37 16.79
C ALA A 39 -1.28 1.26 15.61
N ARG A 40 -0.49 2.29 15.28
CA ARG A 40 -0.74 3.17 14.13
C ARG A 40 -0.68 2.41 12.81
N LYS A 41 0.33 1.55 12.60
CA LYS A 41 0.44 0.70 11.40
C LYS A 41 -0.78 -0.21 11.24
N ARG A 42 -1.26 -0.84 12.31
CA ARG A 42 -2.48 -1.66 12.28
C ARG A 42 -3.73 -0.83 11.96
N GLY A 43 -3.82 0.39 12.49
CA GLY A 43 -4.88 1.34 12.12
C GLY A 43 -4.88 1.68 10.63
N TYR A 44 -3.69 1.89 10.05
CA TYR A 44 -3.55 2.13 8.61
C TYR A 44 -3.97 0.94 7.77
N GLU A 45 -3.61 -0.28 8.20
CA GLU A 45 -4.07 -1.51 7.55
C GLU A 45 -5.59 -1.60 7.54
N ALA A 46 -6.24 -1.37 8.67
CA ALA A 46 -7.70 -1.41 8.79
C ALA A 46 -8.39 -0.41 7.84
N THR A 47 -7.91 0.83 7.80
CA THR A 47 -8.43 1.86 6.89
C THR A 47 -8.18 1.50 5.43
N CYS A 48 -6.99 1.02 5.08
CA CYS A 48 -6.66 0.62 3.72
C CYS A 48 -7.54 -0.53 3.22
N LEU A 49 -7.80 -1.53 4.07
CA LEU A 49 -8.73 -2.62 3.76
C LEU A 49 -10.16 -2.12 3.57
N SER A 50 -10.59 -1.12 4.33
CA SER A 50 -11.90 -0.47 4.16
C SER A 50 -11.98 0.27 2.82
N ASN A 51 -10.95 1.05 2.49
CA ASN A 51 -10.85 1.77 1.22
C ASN A 51 -10.88 0.80 0.03
N LEU A 52 -10.13 -0.30 0.09
CA LEU A 52 -10.14 -1.33 -0.96
C LEU A 52 -11.52 -1.95 -1.17
N ARG A 53 -12.30 -2.17 -0.11
CA ARG A 53 -13.69 -2.65 -0.22
C ARG A 53 -14.61 -1.62 -0.88
N GLN A 54 -14.43 -0.34 -0.58
CA GLN A 54 -15.21 0.72 -1.21
C GLN A 54 -14.85 0.87 -2.70
N LEU A 55 -13.56 0.79 -3.02
CA LEU A 55 -13.10 0.83 -4.40
C LEU A 55 -13.50 -0.43 -5.19
N SER A 56 -13.50 -1.61 -4.57
CA SER A 56 -13.98 -2.83 -5.24
C SER A 56 -15.48 -2.79 -5.53
N ALA A 57 -16.28 -2.24 -4.61
CA ALA A 57 -17.70 -1.99 -4.86
C ALA A 57 -17.91 -0.98 -6.01
N ALA A 58 -17.16 0.12 -6.02
CA ALA A 58 -17.19 1.10 -7.12
C ALA A 58 -16.81 0.46 -8.46
N TRP A 59 -15.80 -0.42 -8.47
CA TRP A 59 -15.40 -1.18 -9.65
C TRP A 59 -16.50 -2.11 -10.18
N GLN A 60 -17.21 -2.80 -9.28
CA GLN A 60 -18.34 -3.64 -9.66
C GLN A 60 -19.45 -2.82 -10.31
N LEU A 61 -19.82 -1.67 -9.72
CA LEU A 61 -20.82 -0.77 -10.29
C LEU A 61 -20.41 -0.26 -11.68
N TYR A 62 -19.16 0.15 -11.85
CA TYR A 62 -18.63 0.53 -13.17
C TYR A 62 -18.76 -0.63 -14.17
N THR A 63 -18.37 -1.84 -13.76
CA THR A 63 -18.41 -3.02 -14.63
C THR A 63 -19.86 -3.41 -14.99
N GLU A 64 -20.81 -3.20 -14.10
CA GLU A 64 -22.23 -3.41 -14.37
C GLU A 64 -22.76 -2.44 -15.42
N ASP A 65 -22.36 -1.17 -15.37
CA ASP A 65 -22.80 -0.12 -16.29
C ASP A 65 -22.12 -0.21 -17.66
N TYR A 66 -20.80 -0.43 -17.70
CA TYR A 66 -19.99 -0.38 -18.92
C TYR A 66 -19.64 -1.75 -19.53
N LYS A 67 -19.95 -2.86 -18.83
CA LYS A 67 -19.60 -4.24 -19.23
C LYS A 67 -18.10 -4.49 -19.45
N ASP A 68 -17.25 -3.59 -18.97
CA ASP A 68 -15.80 -3.73 -18.96
C ASP A 68 -15.23 -3.15 -17.66
N TYR A 69 -13.97 -3.46 -17.35
CA TYR A 69 -13.32 -2.86 -16.19
C TYR A 69 -12.79 -1.47 -16.51
N PRO A 70 -12.79 -0.54 -15.54
CA PRO A 70 -12.27 0.79 -15.75
C PRO A 70 -10.83 0.77 -16.29
N PRO A 71 -10.50 1.68 -17.22
CA PRO A 71 -9.13 1.93 -17.68
C PRO A 71 -8.20 2.29 -16.52
N SER A 72 -8.66 3.16 -15.64
CA SER A 72 -7.93 3.66 -14.49
C SER A 72 -8.79 3.72 -13.22
N LEU A 73 -8.14 3.77 -12.06
CA LEU A 73 -8.87 4.01 -10.80
C LEU A 73 -9.60 5.37 -10.78
N ALA A 74 -9.11 6.36 -11.52
CA ALA A 74 -9.74 7.67 -11.59
C ALA A 74 -11.14 7.60 -12.25
N ASP A 75 -11.38 6.62 -13.12
CA ASP A 75 -12.67 6.42 -13.77
C ASP A 75 -13.76 5.94 -12.80
N LEU A 76 -13.37 5.52 -11.59
CA LEU A 76 -14.30 5.17 -10.52
C LEU A 76 -14.83 6.38 -9.75
N LEU A 77 -14.33 7.60 -10.01
CA LEU A 77 -14.74 8.80 -9.28
C LEU A 77 -16.27 8.98 -9.21
N PRO A 78 -17.06 8.76 -10.29
CA PRO A 78 -18.52 8.88 -10.23
C PRO A 78 -19.20 7.90 -9.24
N TYR A 79 -18.53 6.79 -8.93
CA TYR A 79 -19.03 5.71 -8.06
C TYR A 79 -18.50 5.80 -6.63
N THR A 80 -17.68 6.80 -6.32
CA THR A 80 -17.03 6.96 -5.01
C THR A 80 -17.47 8.24 -4.32
N LYS A 81 -17.65 8.18 -3.00
CA LYS A 81 -18.16 9.33 -2.22
C LYS A 81 -17.09 10.36 -1.88
N SER A 82 -15.82 9.97 -1.88
CA SER A 82 -14.70 10.82 -1.46
C SER A 82 -13.42 10.43 -2.17
N ARG A 83 -12.59 11.42 -2.53
CA ARG A 83 -11.26 11.20 -3.09
C ARG A 83 -10.26 10.66 -2.06
N GLU A 84 -10.57 10.77 -0.76
CA GLU A 84 -9.69 10.29 0.31
C GLU A 84 -9.53 8.76 0.28
N ILE A 85 -10.50 8.02 -0.26
CA ILE A 85 -10.43 6.56 -0.31
C ILE A 85 -9.37 6.06 -1.31
N TYR A 86 -8.84 6.93 -2.18
CA TYR A 86 -7.78 6.59 -3.14
C TYR A 86 -6.37 6.74 -2.55
N LYS A 87 -6.26 7.35 -1.37
CA LYS A 87 -5.00 7.46 -0.64
C LYS A 87 -4.93 6.36 0.43
N CYS A 88 -3.82 5.63 0.43
CA CYS A 88 -3.50 4.73 1.52
C CYS A 88 -2.91 5.54 2.69
N PRO A 89 -3.35 5.36 3.95
CA PRO A 89 -2.76 6.09 5.08
C PRO A 89 -1.28 5.76 5.34
N GLY A 90 -0.79 4.64 4.82
CA GLY A 90 0.63 4.29 4.81
C GLY A 90 1.46 4.99 3.72
N ASP A 91 0.82 5.74 2.82
CA ASP A 91 1.47 6.49 1.76
C ASP A 91 1.96 7.87 2.25
N PHE A 92 3.13 7.86 2.88
CA PHE A 92 3.77 9.09 3.38
C PHE A 92 4.36 9.97 2.27
N MET A 93 4.43 9.47 1.03
CA MET A 93 5.00 10.19 -0.13
C MET A 93 3.92 10.85 -1.00
N GLU A 94 2.65 10.75 -0.61
CA GLU A 94 1.50 11.40 -1.24
C GLU A 94 1.26 11.05 -2.72
N GLY A 95 1.41 9.78 -3.08
CA GLY A 95 1.15 9.31 -4.43
C GLY A 95 2.13 8.24 -4.86
N ALA A 96 2.11 7.09 -4.19
CA ALA A 96 2.92 5.92 -4.57
C ALA A 96 2.79 5.57 -6.06
N ASN A 97 1.65 5.89 -6.66
CA ASN A 97 1.45 5.89 -8.10
C ASN A 97 1.61 7.29 -8.69
N ASP A 98 2.86 7.73 -8.88
CA ASP A 98 3.21 9.09 -9.36
C ASP A 98 2.54 9.43 -10.70
N VAL A 99 2.47 8.46 -11.63
CA VAL A 99 1.87 8.66 -12.96
C VAL A 99 0.36 8.89 -12.85
N LEU A 100 -0.38 7.98 -12.18
CA LEU A 100 -1.84 8.15 -12.03
C LEU A 100 -2.17 9.38 -11.19
N THR A 101 -1.38 9.67 -10.15
CA THR A 101 -1.58 10.85 -9.30
C THR A 101 -1.47 12.15 -10.10
N ARG A 102 -0.49 12.25 -11.00
CA ARG A 102 -0.33 13.42 -11.88
C ARG A 102 -1.48 13.56 -12.87
N ILE A 103 -1.92 12.47 -13.48
CA ILE A 103 -3.01 12.49 -14.47
C ILE A 103 -4.34 12.83 -13.81
N ALA A 104 -4.62 12.22 -12.66
CA ALA A 104 -5.88 12.38 -11.95
C ALA A 104 -5.99 13.69 -11.16
N GLY A 105 -4.86 14.31 -10.81
CA GLY A 105 -4.82 15.55 -10.03
C GLY A 105 -5.15 15.39 -8.55
N PHE A 106 -5.10 14.15 -8.02
CA PHE A 106 -5.24 13.84 -6.59
C PHE A 106 -4.42 12.58 -6.26
N PRO A 107 -3.99 12.39 -5.00
CA PRO A 107 -3.12 11.29 -4.63
C PRO A 107 -3.80 9.93 -4.81
N ILE A 108 -3.19 9.06 -5.61
CA ILE A 108 -3.60 7.67 -5.81
C ILE A 108 -2.48 6.76 -5.31
N SER A 109 -2.76 5.97 -4.29
CA SER A 109 -1.81 5.04 -3.67
C SER A 109 -1.98 3.59 -4.13
N TYR A 110 -3.08 3.28 -4.81
CA TYR A 110 -3.45 1.93 -5.24
C TYR A 110 -3.06 1.70 -6.70
N TYR A 111 -2.93 0.43 -7.09
CA TYR A 111 -2.63 0.01 -8.45
C TYR A 111 -3.76 -0.86 -8.98
N ASN A 112 -4.15 -0.63 -10.22
CA ASN A 112 -5.00 -1.53 -11.00
C ASN A 112 -4.13 -2.35 -11.98
N PRO A 113 -4.61 -3.49 -12.48
CA PRO A 113 -3.94 -4.23 -13.54
C PRO A 113 -3.58 -3.29 -14.70
N PRO A 114 -2.35 -3.35 -15.23
CA PRO A 114 -1.93 -2.47 -16.31
C PRO A 114 -2.83 -2.63 -17.52
N GLU A 115 -3.15 -1.49 -18.13
CA GLU A 115 -3.80 -1.40 -19.44
C GLU A 115 -2.66 -1.19 -20.44
N ASP A 116 -2.35 -2.20 -21.26
CA ASP A 116 -1.29 -2.08 -22.25
C ASP A 116 -1.76 -2.65 -23.60
N ASP A 117 -1.66 -1.82 -24.63
CA ASP A 117 -1.93 -2.12 -26.05
C ASP A 117 -0.75 -2.84 -26.74
N SER A 118 0.32 -3.16 -26.01
CA SER A 118 1.45 -3.95 -26.51
C SER A 118 1.05 -5.43 -26.72
N PRO A 119 1.84 -6.30 -27.41
CA PRO A 119 1.49 -7.72 -27.63
C PRO A 119 1.24 -8.56 -26.35
N HIS A 120 1.30 -7.93 -25.17
CA HIS A 120 0.75 -8.35 -23.88
C HIS A 120 -0.72 -7.95 -23.66
N THR A 121 -1.51 -7.67 -24.71
CA THR A 121 -2.99 -7.58 -24.70
C THR A 121 -3.67 -8.78 -24.04
N LEU A 122 -2.91 -9.85 -23.84
CA LEU A 122 -3.30 -11.05 -23.10
C LEU A 122 -3.27 -10.86 -21.58
N PHE A 123 -2.58 -9.89 -20.97
CA PHE A 123 -2.45 -9.85 -19.50
C PHE A 123 -3.82 -9.79 -18.81
N ARG A 124 -4.66 -8.77 -19.11
CA ARG A 124 -6.02 -8.68 -18.54
C ARG A 124 -6.88 -9.87 -18.97
N THR A 125 -6.75 -10.32 -20.21
CA THR A 125 -7.52 -11.45 -20.74
C THR A 125 -7.21 -12.75 -20.01
N ARG A 126 -5.92 -13.05 -19.79
CA ARG A 126 -5.41 -14.19 -19.03
C ARG A 126 -5.72 -14.05 -17.54
N LEU A 127 -5.60 -12.84 -17.01
CA LEU A 127 -5.95 -12.58 -15.62
C LEU A 127 -7.43 -12.90 -15.34
N ARG A 128 -8.33 -12.64 -16.30
CA ARG A 128 -9.74 -13.03 -16.20
C ARG A 128 -9.97 -14.55 -16.19
N GLU A 129 -9.00 -15.36 -16.63
CA GLU A 129 -9.08 -16.82 -16.51
C GLU A 129 -8.97 -17.26 -15.02
N ASP A 130 -8.38 -16.42 -14.15
CA ASP A 130 -8.34 -16.66 -12.72
C ASP A 130 -9.64 -16.18 -12.04
N PRO A 131 -10.47 -17.09 -11.47
CA PRO A 131 -11.68 -16.71 -10.75
C PRO A 131 -11.41 -15.97 -9.43
N ASN A 132 -10.14 -15.87 -9.00
CA ASN A 132 -9.73 -15.11 -7.84
C ASN A 132 -8.80 -13.94 -8.18
N HIS A 133 -8.81 -13.48 -9.44
CA HIS A 133 -7.97 -12.36 -9.82
C HIS A 133 -8.32 -11.07 -9.05
N GLY A 134 -7.27 -10.35 -8.72
CA GLY A 134 -7.26 -9.03 -8.15
C GLY A 134 -7.54 -7.97 -9.20
N ILE A 135 -8.31 -6.96 -8.80
CA ILE A 135 -8.65 -5.78 -9.59
C ILE A 135 -7.98 -4.52 -9.06
N ILE A 136 -7.66 -4.48 -7.76
CA ILE A 136 -7.01 -3.34 -7.11
C ILE A 136 -6.05 -3.88 -6.06
N VAL A 137 -4.81 -3.38 -6.04
CA VAL A 137 -3.78 -3.79 -5.07
C VAL A 137 -3.18 -2.60 -4.33
N CYS A 138 -2.84 -2.84 -3.07
CA CYS A 138 -2.03 -1.94 -2.25
C CYS A 138 -0.76 -2.67 -1.83
N ILE A 139 0.38 -2.18 -2.31
CA ILE A 139 1.70 -2.74 -2.03
C ILE A 139 2.39 -2.08 -0.83
N LEU A 140 1.86 -0.95 -0.35
CA LEU A 140 2.47 -0.10 0.69
C LEU A 140 2.53 -0.72 2.10
N HIS A 141 1.83 -1.84 2.31
CA HIS A 141 1.88 -2.61 3.57
C HIS A 141 2.93 -3.74 3.54
N GLY A 142 3.65 -3.88 2.43
CA GLY A 142 4.79 -4.77 2.30
C GLY A 142 6.06 -4.17 2.90
N GLU A 143 7.15 -4.90 2.76
CA GLU A 143 8.51 -4.47 3.10
C GLU A 143 9.22 -3.97 1.85
N ARG A 144 9.94 -2.85 1.96
CA ARG A 144 10.80 -2.36 0.88
C ARG A 144 12.07 -3.19 0.84
N THR A 145 12.35 -3.83 -0.29
CA THR A 145 13.53 -4.73 -0.43
C THR A 145 14.85 -4.02 -0.64
N SER A 146 14.89 -2.77 -1.12
CA SER A 146 16.13 -1.99 -1.12
C SER A 146 15.90 -0.48 -1.16
N ASN A 147 16.70 0.25 -0.39
CA ASN A 147 16.82 1.72 -0.44
C ASN A 147 17.75 2.20 -1.57
N LEU A 148 18.28 1.27 -2.39
CA LEU A 148 19.30 1.48 -3.42
C LEU A 148 18.73 1.39 -4.85
N GLN A 149 17.42 1.59 -5.01
CA GLN A 149 16.85 1.63 -6.35
C GLN A 149 17.21 2.96 -7.05
N PRO A 150 17.61 2.91 -8.33
CA PRO A 150 17.76 4.10 -9.15
C PRO A 150 16.48 4.94 -9.17
N ILE A 151 16.65 6.25 -9.29
CA ILE A 151 15.53 7.21 -9.49
C ILE A 151 14.71 6.75 -10.71
N GLY A 152 13.41 6.52 -10.52
CA GLY A 152 12.49 6.08 -11.58
C GLY A 152 12.22 4.57 -11.62
N VAL A 153 12.78 3.77 -10.70
CA VAL A 153 12.38 2.38 -10.50
C VAL A 153 11.35 2.32 -9.37
N PRO A 154 10.14 1.74 -9.57
CA PRO A 154 9.19 1.61 -8.49
C PRO A 154 9.77 0.72 -7.39
N VAL A 155 9.64 1.23 -6.16
CA VAL A 155 9.96 0.54 -4.90
C VAL A 155 9.46 -0.89 -4.94
N ASN A 156 10.37 -1.85 -4.83
CA ASN A 156 10.01 -3.26 -4.77
C ASN A 156 9.46 -3.55 -3.38
N TRP A 157 8.15 -3.60 -3.30
CA TRP A 157 7.45 -4.08 -2.13
C TRP A 157 7.39 -5.60 -2.21
N THR A 158 7.95 -6.27 -1.21
CA THR A 158 7.77 -7.70 -1.03
C THR A 158 7.03 -7.97 0.25
N GLY A 159 6.52 -9.18 0.39
CA GLY A 159 5.75 -9.57 1.55
C GLY A 159 4.28 -9.20 1.39
N ARG A 160 3.69 -8.56 2.41
CA ARG A 160 2.23 -8.42 2.53
C ARG A 160 1.66 -7.38 1.56
N VAL A 161 0.93 -7.85 0.56
CA VAL A 161 0.16 -7.04 -0.39
C VAL A 161 -1.33 -7.22 -0.10
N PHE A 162 -2.10 -6.14 -0.16
CA PHE A 162 -3.56 -6.22 -0.06
C PHE A 162 -4.15 -6.21 -1.45
N ARG A 163 -5.01 -7.20 -1.75
CA ARG A 163 -5.61 -7.41 -3.07
C ARG A 163 -7.12 -7.43 -2.93
N ALA A 164 -7.80 -6.51 -3.58
CA ALA A 164 -9.24 -6.57 -3.79
C ALA A 164 -9.54 -7.45 -5.00
N LEU A 165 -10.40 -8.43 -4.83
CA LEU A 165 -10.85 -9.33 -5.88
C LEU A 165 -12.06 -8.75 -6.60
N HIS A 166 -12.28 -9.18 -7.84
CA HIS A 166 -13.48 -8.79 -8.59
C HIS A 166 -14.79 -9.23 -7.90
N THR A 167 -14.72 -10.24 -7.03
CA THR A 167 -15.83 -10.71 -6.17
C THR A 167 -16.18 -9.73 -5.03
N GLY A 168 -15.37 -8.69 -4.81
CA GLY A 168 -15.57 -7.68 -3.77
C GLY A 168 -14.85 -7.99 -2.46
N SER A 169 -14.38 -9.23 -2.29
CA SER A 169 -13.55 -9.62 -1.15
C SER A 169 -12.14 -9.01 -1.22
N VAL A 170 -11.53 -8.73 -0.07
CA VAL A 170 -10.15 -8.25 0.02
C VAL A 170 -9.31 -9.30 0.74
N ARG A 171 -8.20 -9.72 0.13
CA ARG A 171 -7.26 -10.70 0.65
C ARG A 171 -5.90 -10.07 0.92
N ILE A 172 -5.20 -10.62 1.89
CA ILE A 172 -3.78 -10.33 2.13
C ILE A 172 -2.99 -11.45 1.46
N VAL A 173 -2.15 -11.09 0.51
CA VAL A 173 -1.30 -12.00 -0.27
C VAL A 173 0.15 -11.75 0.14
N HIS A 174 0.95 -12.81 0.24
CA HIS A 174 2.38 -12.67 0.48
C HIS A 174 3.13 -12.90 -0.83
N VAL A 175 3.77 -11.85 -1.34
CA VAL A 175 4.49 -11.89 -2.61
C VAL A 175 5.98 -12.00 -2.34
N LEU A 176 6.61 -13.02 -2.91
CA LEU A 176 8.03 -13.28 -2.70
C LEU A 176 8.88 -12.30 -3.55
N PRO A 177 10.07 -11.89 -3.07
CA PRO A 177 11.05 -11.20 -3.92
C PRO A 177 11.43 -12.09 -5.10
N ARG A 178 10.87 -11.80 -6.28
CA ARG A 178 11.34 -12.36 -7.55
C ARG A 178 12.23 -11.31 -8.21
N CYS A 179 13.52 -11.63 -8.36
CA CYS A 179 14.48 -10.79 -9.07
C CYS A 179 14.51 -11.18 -10.54
N TYR A 180 14.28 -10.20 -11.42
CA TYR A 180 14.36 -10.36 -12.87
C TYR A 180 15.55 -9.58 -13.40
N LEU A 181 16.30 -10.17 -14.33
CA LEU A 181 17.29 -9.47 -15.16
C LEU A 181 16.60 -9.10 -16.49
N PRO A 182 16.15 -7.85 -16.70
CA PRO A 182 15.62 -7.46 -18.00
C PRO A 182 16.76 -7.49 -19.03
N PRO A 183 16.55 -8.01 -20.26
CA PRO A 183 17.64 -8.16 -21.23
C PRO A 183 18.26 -6.83 -21.71
N THR A 184 17.56 -5.71 -21.57
CA THR A 184 17.99 -4.39 -22.04
C THR A 184 17.12 -3.30 -21.41
N GLY A 185 17.39 -2.90 -20.17
CA GLY A 185 16.88 -1.64 -19.59
C GLY A 185 15.36 -1.41 -19.51
N GLY A 186 14.52 -2.43 -19.73
CA GLY A 186 13.06 -2.31 -19.68
C GLY A 186 12.44 -2.58 -18.30
N LEU A 187 11.30 -1.93 -18.02
CA LEU A 187 10.57 -1.99 -16.76
C LEU A 187 9.75 -3.30 -16.58
N LEU A 188 10.11 -4.06 -15.54
CA LEU A 188 9.32 -4.72 -14.47
C LEU A 188 7.96 -5.43 -14.70
N ARG A 189 7.56 -5.84 -15.90
CA ARG A 189 6.20 -6.41 -16.14
C ARG A 189 5.88 -7.77 -15.50
N ALA A 190 6.87 -8.63 -15.22
CA ALA A 190 6.59 -9.96 -14.65
C ALA A 190 6.21 -9.95 -13.15
N ARG A 191 6.63 -8.92 -12.41
CA ARG A 191 6.27 -8.76 -11.00
C ARG A 191 4.77 -8.57 -10.79
N ASP A 192 4.10 -7.96 -11.77
CA ASP A 192 2.72 -7.53 -11.60
C ASP A 192 1.75 -8.71 -11.61
N TRP A 193 2.07 -9.81 -12.29
CA TRP A 193 1.20 -10.99 -12.35
C TRP A 193 0.87 -11.54 -10.96
N GLU A 194 1.89 -11.76 -10.12
CA GLU A 194 1.72 -12.32 -8.77
C GLU A 194 0.97 -11.35 -7.82
N LEU A 195 0.95 -10.04 -8.13
CA LEU A 195 0.15 -9.09 -7.37
C LEU A 195 -1.35 -9.31 -7.60
N PHE A 196 -1.74 -9.73 -8.80
CA PHE A 196 -3.12 -9.83 -9.21
C PHE A 196 -3.64 -11.27 -9.34
N SER A 197 -2.80 -12.30 -9.46
CA SER A 197 -3.27 -13.69 -9.65
C SER A 197 -2.61 -14.68 -8.70
N ASP A 198 -3.35 -15.74 -8.36
CA ASP A 198 -2.81 -16.92 -7.67
C ASP A 198 -2.36 -18.01 -8.66
N MET A 199 -2.70 -17.87 -9.94
CA MET A 199 -2.30 -18.81 -10.99
C MET A 199 -0.84 -18.61 -11.39
N PRO A 200 -0.13 -19.65 -11.83
CA PRO A 200 1.19 -19.48 -12.43
C PRO A 200 1.08 -18.59 -13.68
N CYS A 201 2.01 -17.65 -13.84
CA CYS A 201 1.97 -16.77 -15.03
C CYS A 201 2.12 -17.61 -16.30
N PRO A 202 1.21 -17.48 -17.28
CA PRO A 202 1.29 -18.25 -18.50
C PRO A 202 2.42 -17.71 -19.39
N ARG A 203 3.06 -18.61 -20.17
CA ARG A 203 4.28 -18.30 -20.94
C ARG A 203 4.08 -17.21 -21.99
N ASP A 204 2.86 -16.98 -22.45
CA ASP A 204 2.52 -15.95 -23.43
C ASP A 204 2.29 -14.57 -22.78
N ALA A 205 1.76 -14.52 -21.55
CA ALA A 205 1.68 -13.28 -20.78
C ALA A 205 3.03 -12.91 -20.16
N CYS A 206 3.79 -13.91 -19.68
CA CYS A 206 5.15 -13.81 -19.16
C CYS A 206 6.12 -14.74 -19.93
N PRO A 207 6.72 -14.29 -21.06
CA PRO A 207 7.66 -15.07 -21.89
C PRO A 207 8.83 -15.67 -21.11
N GLU A 208 9.40 -16.79 -21.58
CA GLU A 208 10.51 -17.51 -20.91
C GLU A 208 11.75 -16.66 -20.58
N ARG A 209 11.99 -15.57 -21.32
CA ARG A 209 13.04 -14.59 -20.96
C ARG A 209 12.73 -13.77 -19.70
N TYR A 210 11.46 -13.75 -19.29
CA TYR A 210 10.93 -13.20 -18.05
C TYR A 210 10.42 -14.29 -17.09
N VAL A 211 10.40 -15.56 -17.51
CA VAL A 211 10.11 -16.69 -16.62
C VAL A 211 11.26 -16.79 -15.65
N MET A 212 11.03 -16.29 -14.44
CA MET A 212 11.19 -17.01 -13.18
C MET A 212 12.32 -18.06 -13.16
N GLN A 213 13.54 -17.72 -13.59
CA GLN A 213 14.67 -18.33 -12.92
C GLN A 213 14.62 -17.78 -11.50
N GLU A 214 14.32 -18.66 -10.55
CA GLU A 214 14.46 -18.41 -9.11
C GLU A 214 15.94 -18.14 -8.81
N VAL A 215 16.43 -16.97 -9.23
CA VAL A 215 17.73 -16.50 -8.80
C VAL A 215 17.47 -15.84 -7.44
N PRO A 216 18.06 -16.35 -6.34
CA PRO A 216 17.98 -15.65 -5.07
C PRO A 216 18.45 -14.21 -5.29
N CYS A 217 17.58 -13.25 -4.95
CA CYS A 217 17.99 -11.85 -4.88
C CYS A 217 19.22 -11.80 -3.97
N PHE A 218 20.39 -11.51 -4.56
CA PHE A 218 21.67 -11.51 -3.86
C PHE A 218 21.52 -10.80 -2.50
N ARG A 219 21.92 -11.49 -1.42
CA ARG A 219 22.17 -10.88 -0.11
C ARG A 219 23.36 -9.94 -0.18
#